data_AF-A0A853B319-F1
#
_entry.id   AF-A0A853B319-F1
#
_cell.length_a   1.000
_cell.length_b   1.000
_cell.length_c   1.000
_cell.angle_alpha   90.00
_cell.angle_beta   90.00
_cell.angle_gamma   90.00
#
_symmetry.space_group_name_H-M   'P 1'
#
loop_
_entity.id
_entity.type
_entity.pdbx_description
1 polymer ?
#
loop_
_entity_poly.entity_id
_entity_poly.type
_entity_poly.pdbx_seq_one_letter_code
_entity_poly.pdbx_strand_id
1 'polypeptide(L)'
;MSDDTVRRWVRGGQLTATTDAAGRKVVDGAGLAAFAREQAARPADPSGVGRSARNRFVGLVTAVTTDRVMAQVEMQCGPFRVVSLMSTEAVRELGLAPGSLGVAVVKATTVVVETPGGQS
;
A
#
# COMPACT_ATOMS: atom_id res chain seq x y z
N MET A 1 -1.89 11.10 -2.62
CA MET A 1 -1.14 11.61 -3.79
C MET A 1 -1.36 13.11 -3.84
N SER A 2 -0.31 13.92 -3.77
CA SER A 2 -0.44 15.38 -3.78
C SER A 2 -0.60 15.89 -5.20
N ASP A 3 -1.39 16.94 -5.39
CA ASP A 3 -1.57 17.64 -6.66
C ASP A 3 -0.22 18.17 -7.21
N ASP A 4 0.72 18.49 -6.31
CA ASP A 4 2.07 18.94 -6.66
C ASP A 4 2.91 17.81 -7.30
N THR A 5 2.73 16.57 -6.83
CA THR A 5 3.41 15.39 -7.38
C THR A 5 2.97 15.13 -8.83
N VAL A 6 1.67 15.25 -9.10
CA VAL A 6 1.09 15.08 -10.45
C VAL A 6 1.58 16.20 -11.38
N ARG A 7 1.63 17.45 -10.92
CA ARG A 7 2.14 18.60 -11.70
C ARG A 7 3.61 18.42 -12.09
N ARG A 8 4.44 17.84 -11.22
CA ARG A 8 5.85 17.53 -11.54
C ARG A 8 5.98 16.51 -12.66
N TRP A 9 5.21 15.43 -12.65
CA TRP A 9 5.25 14.41 -13.71
C TRP A 9 4.76 14.92 -15.06
N VAL A 10 3.75 15.80 -15.06
CA VAL A 10 3.30 16.48 -16.28
C VAL A 10 4.38 17.40 -16.84
N ARG A 11 5.08 18.17 -15.99
CA ARG A 11 6.21 19.01 -16.44
C ARG A 11 7.41 18.19 -16.91
N GLY A 12 7.65 17.03 -16.30
CA GLY A 12 8.73 16.11 -16.66
C GLY A 12 8.47 15.27 -17.91
N GLY A 13 7.31 15.43 -18.57
CA GLY A 13 6.92 14.65 -19.75
C GLY A 13 6.58 13.18 -19.44
N GLN A 14 6.49 12.83 -18.16
CA GLN A 14 6.23 11.46 -17.71
C GLN A 14 4.74 11.12 -17.73
N LEU A 15 3.86 12.14 -17.73
CA LEU A 15 2.41 11.98 -17.72
C LEU A 15 1.77 13.00 -18.68
N THR A 16 1.01 12.52 -19.66
CA THR A 16 0.33 13.38 -20.63
C THR A 16 -0.86 14.09 -20.00
N ALA A 17 -0.94 15.42 -20.16
CA ALA A 17 -2.07 16.23 -19.73
C ALA A 17 -2.59 17.08 -20.89
N THR A 18 -3.91 17.24 -20.95
CA THR A 18 -4.60 18.15 -21.87
C THR A 18 -5.10 19.38 -21.11
N THR A 19 -5.62 20.38 -21.83
CA THR A 19 -6.26 21.55 -21.21
C THR A 19 -7.76 21.46 -21.47
N ASP A 20 -8.58 21.61 -20.44
CA ASP A 20 -10.03 21.66 -20.61
C ASP A 20 -10.51 23.02 -21.15
N ALA A 21 -11.81 23.12 -21.42
CA ALA A 21 -12.44 24.34 -21.91
C ALA A 21 -12.34 25.54 -20.93
N ALA A 22 -12.02 25.29 -19.66
CA ALA A 22 -11.84 26.31 -18.63
C ALA A 22 -10.36 26.66 -18.39
N GLY A 23 -9.43 26.15 -19.22
CA GLY A 23 -8.00 26.44 -19.11
C GLY A 23 -7.27 25.63 -18.03
N ARG A 24 -7.90 24.62 -17.44
CA ARG A 24 -7.30 23.76 -16.40
C ARG A 24 -6.56 22.60 -17.05
N LYS A 25 -5.41 22.22 -16.48
CA LYS A 25 -4.71 20.99 -16.89
C LYS A 25 -5.50 19.79 -16.37
N VAL A 26 -5.92 18.93 -17.29
CA VAL A 26 -6.64 17.69 -16.99
C VAL A 26 -5.80 16.51 -17.45
N VAL A 27 -5.71 15.50 -16.60
CA VAL A 27 -5.06 14.23 -16.91
C VAL A 27 -6.16 13.19 -17.08
N ASP A 28 -6.07 12.40 -18.14
CA ASP A 28 -6.97 11.25 -18.30
C ASP A 28 -6.75 10.24 -17.17
N GLY A 29 -7.85 9.83 -16.53
CA GLY A 29 -7.80 8.94 -15.36
C GLY A 29 -7.22 7.57 -15.68
N ALA A 30 -7.47 7.04 -16.88
CA ALA A 30 -6.91 5.75 -17.29
C ALA A 30 -5.40 5.86 -17.55
N GLY A 31 -4.95 6.94 -18.19
CA GLY A 31 -3.52 7.24 -18.37
C GLY A 31 -2.76 7.43 -17.05
N LEU A 32 -3.34 8.13 -16.08
CA LEU A 32 -2.75 8.31 -14.75
C LEU A 32 -2.62 6.98 -14.00
N ALA A 33 -3.64 6.13 -14.07
CA ALA A 33 -3.63 4.82 -13.43
C ALA A 33 -2.59 3.87 -14.04
N ALA A 34 -2.40 3.90 -15.37
CA ALA A 34 -1.37 3.12 -16.05
C ALA A 34 0.04 3.56 -15.65
N PHE A 35 0.31 4.87 -15.68
CA PHE A 35 1.60 5.42 -15.28
C PHE A 35 1.96 5.11 -13.81
N ALA A 36 0.99 5.20 -12.90
CA ALA A 36 1.19 4.87 -11.49
C ALA A 36 1.56 3.38 -11.27
N ARG A 37 1.07 2.48 -12.13
CA ARG A 37 1.40 1.05 -12.07
C ARG A 37 2.83 0.77 -12.57
N GLU A 38 3.30 1.52 -13.55
CA GLU A 38 4.65 1.39 -14.11
C GLU A 38 5.72 1.95 -13.15
N GLN A 39 5.40 3.03 -12.42
CA GLN A 39 6.30 3.66 -11.44
C GLN A 39 6.39 2.94 -10.09
N ALA A 40 5.49 2.01 -9.78
CA ALA A 40 5.51 1.28 -8.51
C ALA A 40 6.63 0.23 -8.50
N ALA A 41 7.88 0.67 -8.32
CA ALA A 41 9.01 -0.22 -8.06
C ALA A 41 8.78 -0.96 -6.72
N ARG A 42 8.43 -2.25 -6.81
CA ARG A 42 8.31 -3.13 -5.65
C ARG A 42 9.71 -3.43 -5.09
N PRO A 43 9.92 -3.34 -3.76
CA PRO A 43 11.05 -4.02 -3.12
C PRO A 43 11.03 -5.51 -3.49
N ALA A 44 12.22 -6.10 -3.71
CA ALA A 44 12.33 -7.51 -4.05
C ALA A 44 11.74 -8.39 -2.94
N ASP A 45 10.88 -9.34 -3.30
CA ASP A 45 10.25 -10.28 -2.37
C ASP A 45 11.21 -11.45 -2.08
N PRO A 46 11.65 -11.66 -0.83
CA PRO A 46 12.60 -12.71 -0.50
C PRO A 46 12.00 -14.13 -0.48
N SER A 47 10.68 -14.30 -0.67
CA SER A 47 9.99 -15.56 -0.39
C SER A 47 9.78 -16.52 -1.56
N GLY A 48 10.00 -16.13 -2.82
CA GLY A 48 10.07 -17.07 -3.98
C GLY A 48 8.80 -17.89 -4.34
N VAL A 49 7.64 -17.69 -3.71
CA VAL A 49 6.42 -18.49 -3.97
C VAL A 49 5.37 -17.71 -4.78
N GLY A 50 4.86 -18.29 -5.88
CA GLY A 50 3.77 -17.72 -6.67
C GLY A 50 2.44 -17.72 -5.92
N ARG A 51 1.87 -16.54 -5.59
CA ARG A 51 0.62 -16.41 -4.81
C ARG A 51 -0.24 -15.22 -5.27
N SER A 52 -1.56 -15.36 -5.15
CA SER A 52 -2.58 -14.46 -5.74
C SER A 52 -2.87 -13.15 -4.98
N ALA A 53 -2.37 -12.99 -3.75
CA ALA A 53 -2.59 -11.78 -2.96
C ALA A 53 -1.68 -10.63 -3.43
N ARG A 54 -2.30 -9.56 -3.96
CA ARG A 54 -1.58 -8.42 -4.59
C ARG A 54 -1.11 -7.35 -3.60
N ASN A 55 -1.73 -7.27 -2.41
CA ASN A 55 -1.39 -6.31 -1.36
C ASN A 55 -0.49 -6.97 -0.32
N ARG A 56 0.82 -6.73 -0.45
CA ARG A 56 1.87 -7.24 0.43
C ARG A 56 2.61 -6.05 1.00
N PHE A 57 2.75 -6.01 2.32
CA PHE A 57 3.43 -4.96 3.04
C PHE A 57 4.58 -5.59 3.82
N VAL A 58 5.80 -5.38 3.31
CA VAL A 58 7.03 -5.80 4.02
C VAL A 58 7.32 -4.80 5.12
N GLY A 59 7.59 -5.28 6.32
CA GLY A 59 7.82 -4.41 7.47
C GLY A 59 8.34 -5.14 8.69
N LEU A 60 8.64 -4.36 9.72
CA LEU A 60 9.05 -4.87 11.02
C LEU A 60 7.85 -4.91 11.95
N VAL A 61 7.73 -5.99 12.73
CA VAL A 61 6.81 -6.05 13.85
C VAL A 61 7.24 -5.01 14.89
N THR A 62 6.32 -4.16 15.31
CA THR A 62 6.56 -3.09 16.30
C THR A 62 5.94 -3.41 17.65
N ALA A 63 4.84 -4.16 17.68
CA ALA A 63 4.18 -4.60 18.89
C ALA A 63 3.44 -5.94 18.69
N VAL A 64 3.37 -6.72 19.76
CA VAL A 64 2.58 -7.96 19.82
C VAL A 64 1.84 -7.97 21.14
N THR A 65 0.51 -8.00 21.08
CA THR A 65 -0.36 -8.11 22.25
C THR A 65 -1.12 -9.42 22.14
N THR A 66 -0.90 -10.35 23.06
CA THR A 66 -1.54 -11.66 23.06
C THR A 66 -2.53 -11.80 24.21
N ASP A 67 -3.68 -12.40 23.93
CA ASP A 67 -4.56 -12.99 24.93
C ASP A 67 -4.49 -14.54 24.87
N ARG A 68 -5.46 -15.24 25.48
CA ARG A 68 -5.48 -16.71 25.53
C ARG A 68 -5.66 -17.37 24.15
N VAL A 69 -6.35 -16.73 23.21
CA VAL A 69 -6.76 -17.31 21.93
C VAL A 69 -6.33 -16.44 20.75
N MET A 70 -6.43 -15.12 20.89
CA MET A 70 -6.18 -14.13 19.88
C MET A 70 -4.97 -13.26 20.22
N ALA A 71 -4.38 -12.72 19.19
CA ALA A 71 -3.28 -11.79 19.28
C ALA A 71 -3.44 -10.66 18.26
N GLN A 72 -3.05 -9.48 18.68
CA GLN A 72 -2.86 -8.31 17.83
C GLN A 72 -1.36 -8.17 17.52
N VAL A 73 -1.03 -8.12 16.24
CA VAL A 73 0.31 -7.85 15.75
C VAL A 73 0.31 -6.53 15.00
N GLU A 74 1.20 -5.63 15.38
CA GLU A 74 1.41 -4.37 14.70
C GLU A 74 2.72 -4.41 13.92
N MET A 75 2.69 -3.88 12.71
CA MET A 75 3.85 -3.81 11.83
C MET A 75 4.00 -2.41 11.24
N GLN A 76 5.25 -1.94 11.18
CA GLN A 76 5.63 -0.77 10.40
C GLN A 76 6.12 -1.20 9.03
N CYS A 77 5.33 -0.90 7.99
CA CYS A 77 5.60 -1.28 6.61
C CYS A 77 5.79 -0.03 5.75
N GLY A 78 7.04 0.46 5.66
CA GLY A 78 7.33 1.75 5.01
C GLY A 78 6.63 2.90 5.75
N PRO A 79 5.83 3.76 5.09
CA PRO A 79 5.08 4.83 5.75
C PRO A 79 3.78 4.35 6.42
N PHE A 80 3.42 3.06 6.30
CA PHE A 80 2.12 2.55 6.74
C PHE A 80 2.26 1.72 8.03
N ARG A 81 1.35 1.96 8.99
CA ARG A 81 1.13 1.06 10.12
C ARG A 81 0.07 0.04 9.73
N VAL A 82 0.41 -1.24 9.81
CA VAL A 82 -0.49 -2.36 9.52
C VAL A 82 -0.78 -3.10 10.82
N VAL A 83 -2.05 -3.39 11.09
CA VAL A 83 -2.48 -4.15 12.25
C VAL A 83 -3.17 -5.43 11.78
N SER A 84 -2.76 -6.57 12.33
CA SER A 84 -3.36 -7.88 12.05
C SER A 84 -3.85 -8.50 13.35
N LEU A 85 -5.04 -9.10 13.29
CA LEU A 85 -5.54 -10.00 14.32
C LEU A 85 -5.34 -11.43 13.84
N MET A 86 -4.72 -12.25 14.65
CA MET A 86 -4.46 -13.67 14.37
C MET A 86 -4.51 -14.48 15.67
N SER A 87 -4.43 -15.82 15.59
CA SER A 87 -4.41 -16.62 16.82
C SER A 87 -3.10 -16.43 17.58
N THR A 88 -3.15 -16.56 18.90
CA THR A 88 -1.96 -16.58 19.76
C THR A 88 -0.99 -17.69 19.36
N GLU A 89 -1.52 -18.84 18.92
CA GLU A 89 -0.71 -19.95 18.42
C GLU A 89 0.10 -19.54 17.18
N ALA A 90 -0.53 -18.86 16.23
CA ALA A 90 0.15 -18.44 14.99
C ALA A 90 1.28 -17.43 15.26
N VAL A 91 1.10 -16.52 16.23
CA VAL A 91 2.19 -15.62 16.67
C VAL A 91 3.39 -16.41 17.18
N ARG A 92 3.15 -17.46 17.97
CA ARG A 92 4.20 -18.32 18.53
C ARG A 92 4.89 -19.15 17.47
N GLU A 93 4.11 -19.82 16.61
CA GLU A 93 4.62 -20.66 15.52
C GLU A 93 5.48 -19.84 14.53
N LEU A 94 5.07 -18.60 14.25
CA LEU A 94 5.79 -17.70 13.34
C LEU A 94 6.94 -16.95 14.03
N GLY A 95 7.13 -17.08 15.35
CA GLY A 95 8.17 -16.37 16.10
C GLY A 95 8.04 -14.84 16.01
N LEU A 96 6.81 -14.31 15.99
CA LEU A 96 6.57 -12.88 15.87
C LEU A 96 6.84 -12.18 17.21
N ALA A 97 7.77 -11.24 17.17
CA ALA A 97 8.11 -10.37 18.29
C ALA A 97 8.52 -8.99 17.74
N PRO A 98 8.51 -7.92 18.56
CA PRO A 98 9.04 -6.63 18.14
C PRO A 98 10.46 -6.77 17.56
N GLY A 99 10.68 -6.22 16.36
CA GLY A 99 11.91 -6.34 15.58
C GLY A 99 11.92 -7.47 14.55
N SER A 100 10.98 -8.42 14.60
CA SER A 100 10.88 -9.49 13.59
C SER A 100 10.49 -8.92 12.22
N LEU A 101 11.18 -9.33 11.16
CA LEU A 101 10.81 -9.03 9.78
C LEU A 101 9.61 -9.89 9.36
N GLY A 102 8.58 -9.26 8.81
CA GLY A 102 7.39 -9.94 8.33
C GLY A 102 6.86 -9.36 7.02
N VAL A 103 5.97 -10.12 6.39
CA VAL A 103 5.20 -9.67 5.24
C VAL A 103 3.71 -9.78 5.58
N ALA A 104 3.06 -8.64 5.79
CA ALA A 104 1.61 -8.62 5.96
C ALA A 104 0.95 -8.84 4.60
N VAL A 105 0.16 -9.90 4.49
CA VAL A 105 -0.56 -10.27 3.27
C VAL A 105 -2.04 -10.02 3.47
N VAL A 106 -2.59 -9.04 2.77
CA VAL A 106 -4.01 -8.73 2.84
C VAL A 106 -4.72 -9.43 1.69
N LYS A 107 -5.61 -10.37 2.03
CA LYS A 107 -6.50 -11.01 1.06
C LYS A 107 -7.62 -10.04 0.69
N ALA A 108 -7.29 -9.03 -0.12
CA ALA A 108 -8.24 -8.05 -0.61
C ALA A 108 -9.04 -8.65 -1.76
N THR A 109 -10.19 -9.26 -1.46
CA THR A 109 -11.23 -9.50 -2.48
C THR A 109 -11.99 -8.21 -2.81
N THR A 110 -11.85 -7.17 -1.98
CA THR A 110 -12.52 -5.86 -2.12
C THR A 110 -11.56 -4.75 -1.69
N VAL A 111 -11.49 -3.68 -2.48
CA VAL A 111 -10.70 -2.46 -2.19
C VAL A 111 -11.68 -1.29 -2.15
N VAL A 112 -11.59 -0.45 -1.11
CA VAL A 112 -12.32 0.81 -1.02
C VAL A 112 -11.38 1.91 -1.52
N VAL A 113 -11.86 2.70 -2.49
CA VAL A 113 -11.13 3.84 -3.04
C VAL A 113 -11.86 5.11 -2.62
N GLU A 114 -11.19 5.95 -1.86
CA GLU A 114 -11.70 7.26 -1.47
C GLU A 114 -10.86 8.35 -2.15
N THR A 115 -11.53 9.40 -2.60
CA THR A 115 -10.86 10.63 -3.04
C THR A 115 -11.15 11.72 -1.99
N PRO A 116 -10.20 12.64 -1.71
CA PRO A 116 -10.51 13.82 -0.92
C PRO A 116 -11.73 14.49 -1.53
N GLY A 117 -12.78 14.70 -0.74
CA GLY A 117 -14.02 15.31 -1.22
C GLY A 117 -13.70 16.54 -2.04
N GLY A 118 -14.11 16.52 -3.32
CA GLY A 118 -14.02 17.70 -4.17
C GLY A 118 -14.77 18.83 -3.49
N GLN A 119 -14.07 19.89 -3.11
CA GLN A 119 -14.71 21.18 -3.00
C GLN A 119 -14.92 21.67 -4.44
N SER A 120 -16.18 21.94 -4.76
CA SER A 120 -16.75 22.48 -6.03
C SER A 120 -17.30 21.44 -7.00
#